data_AF-A0A7Y0AP04-F1
#
_entry.id   AF-A0A7Y0AP04-F1
#
_cell.length_a   1.000
_cell.length_b   1.000
_cell.length_c   1.000
_cell.angle_alpha   90.00
_cell.angle_beta   90.00
_cell.angle_gamma   90.00
#
_symmetry.space_group_name_H-M   'P 1'
#
loop_
_entity.id
_entity.type
_entity.pdbx_description
1 polymer ?
#
loop_
_entity_poly.entity_id
_entity_poly.type
_entity_poly.pdbx_seq_one_letter_code
_entity_poly.pdbx_strand_id
1 'polypeptide(L)'
;MLEKIKIEVESIGYASFISSNSLTVGQEDGYDSQLNCRLLKNTFGIEVRNNLLIVDYAIGQIPVEKEFKTIKELLKFVRQVFPIGD
;
A
#
# COMPACT_ATOMS: atom_id res chain seq x y z
N MET A 1 -3.93 -2.77 -13.87
CA MET A 1 -4.36 -3.34 -12.58
C MET A 1 -3.88 -2.50 -11.40
N LEU A 2 -2.57 -2.23 -11.29
CA LEU A 2 -2.00 -1.40 -10.21
C LEU A 2 -2.65 0.00 -10.11
N GLU A 3 -2.89 0.68 -11.24
CA GLU A 3 -3.61 1.97 -11.25
C GLU A 3 -5.01 1.89 -10.62
N LYS A 4 -5.73 0.78 -10.84
CA LYS A 4 -7.04 0.58 -10.22
C LYS A 4 -6.90 0.42 -8.71
N ILE A 5 -5.91 -0.36 -8.27
CA ILE A 5 -5.65 -0.57 -6.84
C ILE A 5 -5.24 0.76 -6.19
N LYS A 6 -4.40 1.56 -6.86
CA LYS A 6 -4.02 2.91 -6.45
C LYS A 6 -5.23 3.79 -6.17
N ILE A 7 -6.14 3.92 -7.13
CA ILE A 7 -7.38 4.71 -6.97
C ILE A 7 -8.18 4.22 -5.75
N GLU A 8 -8.30 2.90 -5.60
CA GLU A 8 -9.07 2.28 -4.52
C GLU A 8 -8.43 2.52 -3.14
N VAL A 9 -7.10 2.36 -2.99
CA VAL A 9 -6.42 2.65 -1.71
C VAL A 9 -6.43 4.14 -1.36
N GLU A 10 -6.34 5.02 -2.36
CA GLU A 10 -6.40 6.47 -2.14
C GLU A 10 -7.81 6.94 -1.77
N SER A 11 -8.84 6.34 -2.35
CA SER A 11 -10.24 6.61 -2.00
C SER A 11 -10.59 6.26 -0.55
N ILE A 12 -9.78 5.42 0.09
CA ILE A 12 -9.96 5.01 1.50
C ILE A 12 -8.96 5.67 2.45
N GLY A 13 -8.21 6.69 1.97
CA GLY A 13 -7.39 7.56 2.80
C GLY A 13 -5.88 7.28 2.82
N TYR A 14 -5.39 6.30 2.06
CA TYR A 14 -3.93 6.11 1.94
C TYR A 14 -3.32 7.06 0.91
N ALA A 15 -2.03 7.32 1.04
CA ALA A 15 -1.21 7.88 -0.01
C ALA A 15 -0.47 6.74 -0.74
N SER A 16 -0.26 6.87 -2.04
CA SER A 16 0.40 5.83 -2.80
C SER A 16 1.13 6.35 -4.04
N PHE A 17 2.17 5.62 -4.46
CA PHE A 17 2.86 5.87 -5.72
C PHE A 17 3.26 4.55 -6.39
N ILE A 18 3.21 4.55 -7.71
CA ILE A 18 3.62 3.41 -8.52
C ILE A 18 5.09 3.57 -8.86
N SER A 19 5.87 2.51 -8.65
CA SER A 19 7.26 2.43 -9.06
C SER A 19 7.47 1.13 -9.82
N SER A 20 7.81 1.23 -11.11
CA SER A 20 8.00 0.10 -12.02
C SER A 20 6.81 -0.88 -12.00
N ASN A 21 6.91 -1.97 -11.25
CA ASN A 21 5.93 -3.05 -11.19
C ASN A 21 5.28 -3.23 -9.80
N SER A 22 5.50 -2.28 -8.89
CA SER A 22 4.90 -2.29 -7.56
C SER A 22 4.18 -0.97 -7.27
N LEU A 23 3.21 -1.04 -6.38
CA LEU A 23 2.52 0.09 -5.79
C LEU A 23 2.96 0.18 -4.33
N THR A 24 3.68 1.24 -3.99
CA THR A 24 3.98 1.54 -2.58
C THR A 24 2.81 2.32 -2.00
N VAL A 25 2.29 1.87 -0.87
CA VAL A 25 1.16 2.47 -0.17
C VAL A 25 1.57 2.77 1.27
N GLY A 26 1.09 3.87 1.82
CA GLY A 26 1.33 4.22 3.21
C GLY A 26 0.43 5.36 3.67
N GLN A 27 0.60 5.75 4.92
CA GLN A 27 -0.08 6.91 5.50
C GLN A 27 0.81 8.14 5.30
N GLU A 28 0.21 9.27 4.91
CA GLU A 28 0.97 10.51 4.79
C GLU A 28 1.46 10.94 6.17
N ASP A 29 2.79 11.08 6.30
CA ASP A 29 3.43 11.52 7.55
C ASP A 29 3.78 13.01 7.49
N GLY A 30 4.07 13.50 6.29
CA GLY A 30 4.40 14.91 6.05
C GLY A 30 4.97 15.13 4.66
N TYR A 31 5.52 16.32 4.46
CA TYR A 31 6.11 16.74 3.20
C TYR A 31 7.57 17.12 3.39
N ASP A 32 8.46 16.49 2.62
CA ASP A 32 9.85 16.93 2.52
C ASP A 32 9.95 17.99 1.42
N SER A 33 10.12 19.25 1.83
CA SER A 33 10.23 20.39 0.91
C SER A 33 11.57 20.47 0.18
N GLN A 34 12.63 19.83 0.69
CA GLN A 34 13.94 19.81 0.04
C GLN A 34 13.96 18.81 -1.12
N LEU A 35 13.30 17.67 -0.93
CA LEU A 35 13.17 16.61 -1.93
C LEU A 35 11.89 16.72 -2.78
N ASN A 36 11.02 17.67 -2.43
CA ASN A 36 9.71 17.88 -3.06
C ASN A 36 8.90 16.57 -3.12
N CYS A 37 8.89 15.80 -2.02
CA CYS A 37 8.31 14.47 -1.94
C CYS A 37 7.41 14.29 -0.70
N ARG A 38 6.42 13.40 -0.81
CA ARG A 38 5.57 13.01 0.31
C ARG A 38 6.27 11.92 1.11
N LEU A 39 6.39 12.14 2.42
CA LEU A 39 6.90 11.13 3.33
C LEU A 39 5.75 10.23 3.75
N LEU A 40 5.97 8.92 3.65
CA LEU A 40 5.00 7.90 4.05
C LEU A 40 5.48 7.20 5.32
N LYS A 41 4.55 6.91 6.22
CA LYS A 41 4.72 5.99 7.34
C LYS A 41 3.82 4.77 7.16
N ASN A 42 4.08 3.72 7.95
CA ASN A 42 3.28 2.49 7.95
C ASN A 42 3.11 1.91 6.54
N THR A 43 4.21 1.81 5.80
CA THR A 43 4.22 1.48 4.38
C THR A 43 4.10 -0.02 4.14
N PHE A 44 3.46 -0.37 3.03
CA PHE A 44 3.41 -1.72 2.48
C PHE A 44 3.46 -1.65 0.94
N GLY A 45 4.00 -2.69 0.33
CA GLY A 45 4.02 -2.87 -1.11
C GLY A 45 2.79 -3.65 -1.58
N ILE A 46 2.38 -3.36 -2.82
CA ILE A 46 1.43 -4.19 -3.56
C ILE A 46 2.03 -4.52 -4.92
N GLU A 47 2.07 -5.81 -5.23
CA GLU A 47 2.46 -6.32 -6.54
C GLU A 47 1.35 -7.17 -7.16
N VAL A 48 1.39 -7.32 -8.47
CA VAL A 48 0.50 -8.23 -9.20
C VAL A 48 1.34 -9.35 -9.82
N ARG A 49 1.22 -10.57 -9.29
CA ARG A 49 1.94 -11.76 -9.77
C ARG A 49 0.92 -12.85 -10.14
N ASN A 50 0.94 -13.36 -11.37
CA ASN A 50 0.06 -14.45 -11.81
C ASN A 50 -1.45 -14.22 -11.52
N ASN A 51 -1.96 -13.01 -11.78
CA ASN A 51 -3.32 -12.57 -11.44
C ASN A 51 -3.66 -12.55 -9.93
N LEU A 52 -2.69 -12.72 -9.04
CA LEU A 52 -2.83 -12.52 -7.61
C LEU A 52 -2.31 -11.14 -7.20
N LEU A 53 -2.93 -10.58 -6.18
CA LEU A 53 -2.49 -9.35 -5.53
C LEU A 53 -1.64 -9.75 -4.32
N ILE A 54 -0.37 -9.36 -4.34
CA ILE A 54 0.58 -9.66 -3.28
C ILE A 54 0.76 -8.38 -2.47
N VAL A 55 0.52 -8.45 -1.16
CA VAL A 55 0.84 -7.38 -0.22
C VAL A 55 2.07 -7.79 0.56
N ASP A 56 3.14 -7.01 0.45
CA ASP A 56 4.39 -7.22 1.18
C ASP A 56 4.61 -6.10 2.21
N TYR A 57 5.07 -6.49 3.40
CA TYR A 57 5.37 -5.57 4.50
C TYR A 57 6.29 -6.23 5.52
N ALA A 58 6.80 -5.45 6.46
CA ALA A 58 7.63 -5.97 7.55
C ALA A 58 6.94 -5.77 8.91
N ILE A 59 7.00 -6.79 9.78
CA ILE A 59 6.67 -6.66 11.20
C ILE A 59 8.01 -6.69 11.96
N GLY A 60 8.48 -5.52 12.37
CA GLY A 60 9.85 -5.38 12.87
C GLY A 60 10.86 -5.71 11.76
N GLN A 61 11.66 -6.77 11.94
CA GLN A 61 12.62 -7.25 10.94
C GLN A 61 12.13 -8.48 10.15
N ILE A 62 10.88 -8.90 10.37
CA ILE A 62 10.32 -10.10 9.75
C ILE A 62 9.54 -9.70 8.50
N PRO A 63 9.98 -10.10 7.28
CA PRO A 63 9.21 -9.86 6.06
C PRO A 63 7.97 -10.75 6.03
N VAL A 64 6.84 -10.19 5.58
CA VAL A 64 5.55 -10.86 5.47
C VAL A 64 4.98 -10.59 4.09
N GLU A 65 4.55 -11.64 3.41
CA GLU A 65 3.75 -11.55 2.18
C GLU A 65 2.36 -12.14 2.41
N LYS A 66 1.34 -11.52 1.82
CA LYS A 66 -0.05 -11.99 1.83
C LYS A 66 -0.63 -11.92 0.43
N GLU A 67 -1.34 -12.96 0.03
CA GLU A 67 -1.93 -13.07 -1.30
C GLU A 67 -3.45 -12.88 -1.25
N PHE A 68 -4.00 -12.17 -2.24
CA PHE A 68 -5.41 -11.91 -2.38
C PHE A 68 -5.85 -12.13 -3.83
N LYS A 69 -7.07 -12.65 -4.01
CA LYS A 69 -7.66 -12.86 -5.34
C LYS A 69 -8.42 -11.63 -5.83
N THR A 70 -8.88 -10.80 -4.91
CA THR A 70 -9.70 -9.63 -5.23
C THR A 70 -9.22 -8.37 -4.52
N ILE A 71 -9.46 -7.22 -5.16
CA ILE A 71 -9.16 -5.91 -4.55
C ILE A 71 -9.95 -5.75 -3.24
N LYS A 72 -11.20 -6.21 -3.18
CA LYS A 72 -12.04 -6.11 -1.98
C LYS A 72 -11.43 -6.82 -0.77
N GLU A 73 -10.89 -8.04 -0.95
CA GLU A 73 -10.21 -8.78 0.11
C GLU A 73 -8.93 -8.07 0.56
N LEU A 74 -8.14 -7.58 -0.40
CA LEU A 74 -6.94 -6.79 -0.14
C LEU A 74 -7.27 -5.55 0.70
N LEU A 75 -8.26 -4.75 0.31
CA LEU A 75 -8.63 -3.53 1.02
C LEU A 75 -9.14 -3.82 2.44
N LYS A 76 -9.90 -4.91 2.61
CA LYS A 76 -10.35 -5.35 3.94
C LYS A 76 -9.16 -5.68 4.83
N PHE A 77 -8.19 -6.43 4.32
CA PHE A 77 -6.98 -6.78 5.05
C PHE A 77 -6.16 -5.54 5.39
N VAL A 78 -5.91 -4.67 4.42
CA VAL A 78 -5.11 -3.45 4.59
C VAL A 78 -5.69 -2.56 5.70
N ARG A 79 -7.02 -2.35 5.71
CA ARG A 79 -7.67 -1.57 6.79
C ARG A 79 -7.52 -2.19 8.18
N GLN A 80 -7.46 -3.52 8.28
CA GLN A 80 -7.30 -4.22 9.55
C GLN A 80 -5.86 -4.17 10.07
N VAL A 81 -4.88 -4.27 9.16
CA VAL A 81 -3.46 -4.35 9.52
C VAL A 81 -2.79 -2.98 9.61
N PHE A 82 -3.20 -2.03 8.77
CA PHE A 82 -2.66 -0.68 8.68
C PHE A 82 -3.72 0.38 8.98
N PRO A 83 -4.44 0.29 10.11
CA PRO A 83 -5.55 1.20 10.38
C PRO A 83 -5.12 2.66 10.24
N ILE A 84 -5.85 3.39 9.41
CA ILE A 84 -5.86 4.84 9.42
C ILE A 84 -6.83 5.20 10.55
N GLY A 85 -6.45 6.13 11.43
CA GLY A 85 -7.26 6.48 12.61
C GLY A 85 -8.74 6.77 12.28
N ASP A 86 -9.59 6.72 13.30
CA ASP A 86 -10.98 7.22 13.20
C ASP A 86 -11.03 8.71 12.86
#